data_AF-A0A812LQ41-F1
#
_entry.id   AF-A0A812LQ41-F1
#
_cell.length_a   1.000
_cell.length_b   1.000
_cell.length_c   1.000
_cell.angle_alpha   90.00
_cell.angle_beta   90.00
_cell.angle_gamma   90.00
#
_symmetry.space_group_name_H-M   'P 1'
#
loop_
_entity.id
_entity.type
_entity.pdbx_description
1 polymer ?
#
loop_
_entity_poly.entity_id
_entity_poly.type
_entity_poly.pdbx_seq_one_letter_code
_entity_poly.pdbx_strand_id
1 'polypeptide(L)'
;MHEEPDCNQLRQQLRGMMGREPGTCCFKRFASRGLLASSVWVPRQWLALLLDQCASAAVVFHLMACPDTVIVNLTAVASVLFYREVFPDLHMNLTWTVVGFALVFPLQTAIREAFKRREQALMAISDFRATLMNVYLANQIWDWPGADAWYGRAEDNVPREQGGHGKKKGSFKDTPLPPQHGQRVFGLLVRLVEAMQELLLVPRRGRSRQEFFTCVSPEKEMVEDAELKGRSAVLKLLGRLHRATEELKAAGMPANEASRINQYNMFLCRDFERLWSFKTYRTPTTLRSVCRVSIQVFPFFFGPYYLHLIKTYSPDSDVTDSILRHRFIFACLFSCLTSTTLVALLNVAVALENPFRPGSTDTIRVQEEFQLCREALQEAMQDQEEAWYERFEFEWEVLRSPGDDGSTSDGDA
;
A
#
# COMPACT_ATOMS: atom_id res chain seq x y z
N MET A 1 1.49 -20.36 20.95
CA MET A 1 2.33 -19.20 20.65
C MET A 1 3.45 -19.69 19.74
N HIS A 2 3.20 -19.66 18.43
CA HIS A 2 4.26 -19.84 17.44
C HIS A 2 4.70 -18.43 17.08
N GLU A 3 5.91 -18.05 17.50
CA GLU A 3 6.57 -16.83 17.04
C GLU A 3 6.79 -16.98 15.53
N GLU A 4 6.12 -16.16 14.72
CA GLU A 4 6.55 -15.93 13.34
C GLU A 4 7.98 -15.38 13.39
N PRO A 5 8.94 -15.94 12.65
CA PRO A 5 10.29 -15.40 12.63
C PRO A 5 10.22 -13.98 12.08
N ASP A 6 10.73 -13.03 12.85
CA ASP A 6 10.80 -11.62 12.50
C ASP A 6 11.54 -11.48 11.15
N CYS A 7 10.79 -11.14 10.10
CA CYS A 7 11.30 -11.02 8.74
C CYS A 7 12.43 -9.98 8.67
N ASN A 8 12.50 -9.04 9.62
CA ASN A 8 13.60 -8.09 9.75
C ASN A 8 14.86 -8.72 10.35
N GLN A 9 14.74 -9.62 11.33
CA GLN A 9 15.88 -10.42 11.80
C GLN A 9 16.36 -11.38 10.72
N LEU A 10 15.46 -11.99 9.96
CA LEU A 10 15.82 -12.87 8.85
C LEU A 10 16.47 -12.08 7.70
N ARG A 11 16.04 -10.85 7.42
CA ARG A 11 16.68 -9.90 6.49
C ARG A 11 18.03 -9.38 7.01
N GLN A 12 18.19 -9.14 8.31
CA GLN A 12 19.47 -8.76 8.90
C GLN A 12 20.46 -9.93 8.95
N GLN A 13 19.99 -11.13 9.28
CA GLN A 13 20.78 -12.36 9.18
C GLN A 13 21.12 -12.69 7.72
N LEU A 14 20.20 -12.49 6.77
CA LEU A 14 20.49 -12.58 5.34
C LEU A 14 21.46 -11.48 4.91
N ARG A 15 21.38 -10.24 5.39
CA ARG A 15 22.40 -9.19 5.12
C ARG A 15 23.77 -9.58 5.66
N GLY A 16 23.83 -10.17 6.86
CA GLY A 16 25.07 -10.69 7.46
C GLY A 16 25.65 -11.89 6.70
N MET A 17 24.79 -12.77 6.15
CA MET A 17 25.20 -13.90 5.30
C MET A 17 25.48 -13.48 3.83
N MET A 18 24.87 -12.39 3.36
CA MET A 18 25.11 -11.73 2.07
C MET A 18 26.28 -10.73 2.12
N GLY A 19 27.13 -10.79 3.15
CA GLY A 19 28.46 -10.18 3.13
C GLY A 19 29.40 -10.78 2.07
N ARG A 20 28.97 -11.81 1.34
CA ARG A 20 29.55 -12.18 0.05
C ARG A 20 28.93 -11.31 -1.03
N GLU A 21 29.74 -10.47 -1.66
CA GLU A 21 29.36 -9.78 -2.89
C GLU A 21 28.71 -10.79 -3.86
N PRO A 22 27.50 -10.51 -4.38
CA PRO A 22 26.87 -11.41 -5.31
C PRO A 22 27.79 -11.56 -6.53
N GLY A 23 28.07 -12.80 -6.93
CA GLY A 23 29.02 -13.07 -8.00
C GLY A 23 28.70 -12.27 -9.27
N THR A 24 29.72 -11.63 -9.84
CA THR A 24 29.66 -10.78 -11.04
C THR A 24 29.12 -11.49 -12.30
N CYS A 25 29.03 -12.82 -12.24
CA CYS A 25 28.41 -13.66 -13.26
C CYS A 25 26.89 -13.40 -13.37
N CYS A 26 26.19 -13.23 -12.24
CA CYS A 26 24.72 -13.13 -12.22
C CYS A 26 24.22 -11.69 -12.03
N PHE A 27 25.01 -10.84 -11.38
CA PHE A 27 24.65 -9.45 -11.05
C PHE A 27 25.67 -8.45 -11.61
N LYS A 28 25.21 -7.25 -11.95
CA LYS A 28 26.04 -6.14 -12.46
C LYS A 28 25.64 -4.83 -11.79
N ARG A 29 26.61 -3.94 -11.59
CA ARG A 29 26.40 -2.54 -11.18
C ARG A 29 26.35 -1.62 -12.40
N PHE A 30 25.49 -0.60 -12.36
CA PHE A 30 25.39 0.40 -13.41
C PHE A 30 26.07 1.70 -12.98
N ALA A 31 27.33 1.89 -13.38
CA ALA A 31 28.11 3.08 -13.03
C ALA A 31 27.48 4.41 -13.51
N SER A 32 26.63 4.35 -14.55
CA SER A 32 25.98 5.52 -15.17
C SER A 32 24.75 6.06 -14.40
N ARG A 33 24.27 5.39 -13.34
CA ARG A 33 23.01 5.76 -12.66
C ARG A 33 23.17 6.73 -11.47
N GLY A 34 24.32 7.39 -11.34
CA GLY A 34 24.65 8.23 -10.18
C GLY A 34 25.19 7.41 -8.99
N LEU A 35 25.81 8.08 -8.01
CA LEU A 35 26.55 7.43 -6.91
C LEU A 35 25.68 6.42 -6.14
N LEU A 36 24.55 6.88 -5.61
CA LEU A 36 23.65 6.06 -4.81
C LEU A 36 23.06 4.88 -5.59
N ALA A 37 22.63 5.06 -6.84
CA ALA A 37 22.08 3.95 -7.61
C ALA A 37 23.15 2.97 -8.11
N SER A 38 24.40 3.43 -8.25
CA SER A 38 25.51 2.58 -8.69
C SER A 38 26.02 1.61 -7.61
N SER A 39 25.72 1.88 -6.32
CA SER A 39 26.04 0.95 -5.23
C SER A 39 25.16 -0.30 -5.22
N VAL A 40 24.01 -0.25 -5.92
CA VAL A 40 23.01 -1.31 -5.93
C VAL A 40 23.34 -2.36 -7.01
N TRP A 41 23.33 -3.63 -6.61
CA TRP A 41 23.47 -4.77 -7.52
C TRP A 41 22.14 -5.10 -8.22
N VAL A 42 22.17 -5.26 -9.53
CA VAL A 42 21.00 -5.60 -10.35
C VAL A 42 21.27 -6.90 -11.12
N PRO A 43 20.31 -7.83 -11.23
CA PRO A 43 20.49 -9.05 -12.04
C PRO A 43 20.72 -8.72 -13.52
N ARG A 44 21.47 -9.58 -14.22
CA ARG A 44 21.63 -9.47 -15.69
C ARG A 44 20.28 -9.71 -16.39
N GLN A 45 20.12 -9.13 -17.58
CA GLN A 45 18.84 -9.08 -18.32
C GLN A 45 18.15 -10.45 -18.47
N TRP A 46 18.86 -11.50 -18.91
CA TRP A 46 18.28 -12.84 -19.08
C TRP A 46 17.86 -13.49 -17.75
N LEU A 47 18.67 -13.35 -16.71
CA LEU A 47 18.34 -13.87 -15.38
C LEU A 47 17.15 -13.11 -14.79
N ALA A 48 17.14 -11.78 -14.93
CA ALA A 48 16.03 -10.94 -14.52
C ALA A 48 14.73 -11.37 -15.20
N LEU A 49 14.74 -11.54 -16.53
CA LEU A 49 13.57 -12.00 -17.29
C LEU A 49 13.03 -13.35 -16.78
N LEU A 50 13.91 -14.34 -16.54
CA LEU A 50 13.48 -15.64 -16.03
C LEU A 50 12.89 -15.53 -14.61
N LEU A 51 13.53 -14.76 -13.74
CA LEU A 51 13.02 -14.50 -12.39
C LEU A 51 11.66 -13.79 -12.43
N ASP A 52 11.50 -12.81 -13.32
CA ASP A 52 10.26 -12.06 -13.50
C ASP A 52 9.12 -12.94 -14.02
N GLN A 53 9.41 -13.86 -14.95
CA GLN A 53 8.41 -14.83 -15.45
C GLN A 53 7.99 -15.82 -14.36
N CYS A 54 8.96 -16.36 -13.60
CA CYS A 54 8.66 -17.24 -12.46
C CYS A 54 7.85 -16.53 -11.38
N ALA A 55 8.21 -15.29 -11.03
CA ALA A 55 7.49 -14.47 -10.08
C ALA A 55 6.05 -14.17 -10.57
N SER A 56 5.90 -13.82 -11.84
CA SER A 56 4.59 -13.56 -12.46
C SER A 56 3.69 -14.79 -12.41
N ALA A 57 4.22 -15.97 -12.75
CA ALA A 57 3.50 -17.22 -12.67
C ALA A 57 3.08 -17.55 -11.22
N ALA A 58 3.95 -17.32 -10.24
CA ALA A 58 3.65 -17.54 -8.82
C ALA A 58 2.54 -16.59 -8.31
N VAL A 59 2.56 -15.31 -8.71
CA VAL A 59 1.51 -14.34 -8.35
C VAL A 59 0.16 -14.74 -8.95
N VAL A 60 0.14 -15.10 -10.24
CA VAL A 60 -1.08 -15.57 -10.91
C VAL A 60 -1.61 -16.85 -10.26
N PHE A 61 -0.73 -17.79 -9.93
CA PHE A 61 -1.12 -19.02 -9.23
C PHE A 61 -1.74 -18.71 -7.86
N HIS A 62 -1.15 -17.81 -7.09
CA HIS A 62 -1.70 -17.39 -5.80
C HIS A 62 -3.08 -16.71 -5.94
N LEU A 63 -3.28 -15.90 -7.00
CA LEU A 63 -4.59 -15.31 -7.31
C LEU A 63 -5.62 -16.37 -7.72
N MET A 64 -5.19 -17.45 -8.37
CA MET A 64 -6.04 -18.57 -8.77
C MET A 64 -6.25 -19.61 -7.66
N ALA A 65 -5.41 -19.63 -6.62
CA ALA A 65 -5.49 -20.57 -5.50
C ALA A 65 -6.62 -20.20 -4.51
N CYS A 66 -7.86 -20.20 -5.00
CA CYS A 66 -9.06 -19.89 -4.23
C CYS A 66 -10.10 -21.03 -4.39
N PRO A 67 -10.93 -21.31 -3.38
CA PRO A 67 -12.00 -22.30 -3.51
C PRO A 67 -12.95 -22.04 -4.69
N ASP A 68 -13.16 -20.77 -5.03
CA ASP A 68 -13.97 -20.34 -6.17
C ASP A 68 -13.45 -20.92 -7.51
N THR A 69 -12.13 -21.06 -7.71
CA THR A 69 -11.59 -21.60 -8.98
C THR A 69 -11.88 -23.08 -9.13
N VAL A 70 -11.83 -23.85 -8.04
CA VAL A 70 -12.17 -25.28 -8.05
C VAL A 70 -13.65 -25.45 -8.42
N ILE A 71 -14.53 -24.68 -7.78
CA ILE A 71 -15.98 -24.75 -8.04
C ILE A 71 -16.31 -24.35 -9.48
N VAL A 72 -15.68 -23.29 -9.99
CA VAL A 72 -15.85 -22.81 -11.36
C VAL A 72 -15.31 -23.82 -12.38
N ASN A 73 -14.15 -24.43 -12.14
CA ASN A 73 -13.59 -25.45 -13.06
C ASN A 73 -14.43 -26.73 -13.09
N LEU A 74 -14.96 -27.18 -11.94
CA LEU A 74 -15.90 -28.30 -11.91
C LEU A 74 -17.17 -27.97 -12.71
N THR A 75 -17.69 -26.75 -12.57
CA THR A 75 -18.87 -26.29 -13.30
C THR A 75 -18.59 -26.14 -14.81
N ALA A 76 -17.39 -25.71 -15.18
CA ALA A 76 -16.94 -25.60 -16.56
C ALA A 76 -16.89 -26.97 -17.26
N VAL A 77 -16.31 -27.99 -16.61
CA VAL A 77 -16.28 -29.36 -17.15
C VAL A 77 -17.68 -29.98 -17.16
N ALA A 78 -18.44 -29.81 -16.07
CA ALA A 78 -19.80 -30.30 -15.96
C ALA A 78 -20.73 -29.73 -17.05
N SER A 79 -20.56 -28.45 -17.41
CA SER A 79 -21.29 -27.82 -18.52
C SER A 79 -21.03 -28.53 -19.85
N VAL A 80 -19.76 -28.74 -20.21
CA VAL A 80 -19.41 -29.39 -21.49
C VAL A 80 -19.97 -30.83 -21.54
N LEU A 81 -19.88 -31.57 -20.44
CA LEU A 81 -20.45 -32.91 -20.32
C LEU A 81 -21.98 -32.90 -20.40
N PHE A 82 -22.64 -31.99 -19.70
CA PHE A 82 -24.10 -31.89 -19.67
C PHE A 82 -24.67 -31.63 -21.06
N TYR A 83 -24.11 -30.68 -21.81
CA TYR A 83 -24.59 -30.39 -23.17
C TYR A 83 -24.27 -31.52 -24.15
N ARG A 84 -23.14 -32.21 -23.97
CA ARG A 84 -22.81 -33.38 -24.80
C ARG A 84 -23.80 -34.54 -24.62
N GLU A 85 -24.15 -34.87 -23.37
CA GLU A 85 -24.96 -36.05 -23.06
C GLU A 85 -26.47 -35.78 -23.16
N VAL A 86 -26.93 -34.61 -22.70
CA VAL A 86 -28.36 -34.29 -22.61
C VAL A 86 -28.88 -33.58 -23.85
N PHE A 87 -28.09 -32.69 -24.45
CA PHE A 87 -28.50 -31.87 -25.59
C PHE A 87 -27.48 -31.91 -26.74
N PRO A 88 -27.19 -33.10 -27.28
CA PRO A 88 -26.15 -33.24 -28.31
C PRO A 88 -26.43 -32.38 -29.54
N ASP A 89 -27.69 -32.15 -29.89
CA ASP A 89 -28.04 -31.38 -31.10
C ASP A 89 -27.94 -29.86 -30.89
N LEU A 90 -27.88 -29.38 -29.65
CA LEU A 90 -27.83 -27.96 -29.31
C LEU A 90 -26.38 -27.42 -29.37
N HIS A 91 -25.83 -27.36 -30.57
CA HIS A 91 -24.51 -26.82 -30.84
C HIS A 91 -24.64 -25.48 -31.57
N MET A 92 -24.24 -24.39 -30.92
CA MET A 92 -24.49 -23.03 -31.41
C MET A 92 -23.20 -22.22 -31.44
N ASN A 93 -22.96 -21.51 -32.53
CA ASN A 93 -21.88 -20.53 -32.59
C ASN A 93 -22.30 -19.24 -31.86
N LEU A 94 -22.00 -19.17 -30.57
CA LEU A 94 -22.23 -17.99 -29.74
C LEU A 94 -21.12 -16.95 -29.90
N THR A 95 -21.50 -15.68 -29.91
CA THR A 95 -20.55 -14.57 -29.96
C THR A 95 -19.95 -14.28 -28.58
N TRP A 96 -18.63 -14.17 -28.51
CA TRP A 96 -17.89 -13.81 -27.29
C TRP A 96 -18.10 -12.35 -26.82
N THR A 97 -18.78 -11.51 -27.62
CA THR A 97 -19.09 -10.11 -27.28
C THR A 97 -19.95 -9.99 -26.02
N VAL A 98 -20.87 -10.93 -25.79
CA VAL A 98 -21.71 -10.97 -24.58
C VAL A 98 -20.86 -11.09 -23.33
N VAL A 99 -19.79 -11.91 -23.38
CA VAL A 99 -18.83 -12.07 -22.28
C VAL A 99 -18.07 -10.78 -22.01
N GLY A 100 -17.62 -10.13 -23.09
CA GLY A 100 -16.92 -8.86 -23.04
C GLY A 100 -17.75 -7.79 -22.32
N PHE A 101 -18.97 -7.55 -22.79
CA PHE A 101 -19.83 -6.50 -22.24
C PHE A 101 -20.41 -6.84 -20.86
N ALA A 102 -20.81 -8.09 -20.62
CA ALA A 102 -21.49 -8.46 -19.37
C ALA A 102 -20.53 -8.75 -18.20
N LEU A 103 -19.31 -9.24 -18.48
CA LEU A 103 -18.37 -9.67 -17.44
C LEU A 103 -17.06 -8.87 -17.44
N VAL A 104 -16.38 -8.81 -18.58
CA VAL A 104 -15.04 -8.21 -18.65
C VAL A 104 -15.10 -6.70 -18.41
N PHE A 105 -16.06 -6.00 -19.01
CA PHE A 105 -16.18 -4.55 -18.88
C PHE A 105 -16.50 -4.07 -17.44
N PRO A 106 -17.47 -4.64 -16.71
CA PRO A 106 -17.69 -4.30 -15.31
C PRO A 106 -16.47 -4.60 -14.43
N LEU A 107 -15.78 -5.73 -14.67
CA LEU A 107 -14.56 -6.08 -13.94
C LEU A 107 -13.43 -5.08 -14.22
N GLN A 108 -13.21 -4.70 -15.47
CA GLN A 108 -12.20 -3.72 -15.85
C GLN A 108 -12.46 -2.36 -15.17
N THR A 109 -13.70 -1.89 -15.17
CA THR A 109 -14.09 -0.65 -14.49
C THR A 109 -13.87 -0.75 -12.98
N ALA A 110 -14.24 -1.88 -12.36
CA ALA A 110 -14.02 -2.12 -10.94
C ALA A 110 -12.52 -2.11 -10.56
N ILE A 111 -11.68 -2.75 -11.37
CA ILE A 111 -10.22 -2.77 -11.20
C ILE A 111 -9.66 -1.34 -11.31
N ARG A 112 -10.07 -0.58 -12.33
CA ARG A 112 -9.61 0.80 -12.54
C ARG A 112 -9.92 1.72 -11.36
N GLU A 113 -11.15 1.68 -10.86
CA GLU A 113 -11.55 2.50 -9.71
C GLU A 113 -10.86 2.05 -8.42
N ALA A 114 -10.62 0.76 -8.25
CA ALA A 114 -9.85 0.23 -7.12
C ALA A 114 -8.40 0.72 -7.15
N PHE A 115 -7.72 0.68 -8.30
CA PHE A 115 -6.38 1.23 -8.48
C PHE A 115 -6.34 2.74 -8.20
N LYS A 116 -7.28 3.51 -8.76
CA LYS A 116 -7.36 4.95 -8.52
C LYS A 116 -7.49 5.27 -7.03
N ARG A 117 -8.33 4.52 -6.31
CA ARG A 117 -8.51 4.69 -4.87
C ARG A 117 -7.26 4.32 -4.08
N ARG A 118 -6.52 3.29 -4.49
CA ARG A 118 -5.22 2.93 -3.91
C ARG A 118 -4.21 4.07 -4.06
N GLU A 119 -4.05 4.62 -5.26
CA GLU A 119 -3.14 5.75 -5.49
C GLU A 119 -3.52 6.97 -4.65
N GLN A 120 -4.82 7.28 -4.54
CA GLN A 120 -5.30 8.37 -3.70
C GLN A 120 -5.07 8.12 -2.20
N ALA A 121 -5.21 6.88 -1.74
CA ALA A 121 -4.91 6.51 -0.36
C ALA A 121 -3.40 6.62 -0.06
N LEU A 122 -2.55 6.27 -1.02
CA LEU A 122 -1.09 6.43 -0.91
C LEU A 122 -0.71 7.91 -0.84
N MET A 123 -1.30 8.76 -1.69
CA MET A 123 -1.11 10.21 -1.63
C MET A 123 -1.55 10.77 -0.26
N ALA A 124 -2.67 10.27 0.29
CA ALA A 124 -3.13 10.70 1.62
C ALA A 124 -2.17 10.29 2.75
N ILE A 125 -1.47 9.14 2.64
CA ILE A 125 -0.41 8.76 3.59
C ILE A 125 0.79 9.70 3.44
N SER A 126 1.17 10.05 2.21
CA SER A 126 2.27 11.00 1.99
C SER A 126 1.94 12.38 2.54
N ASP A 127 0.72 12.88 2.33
CA ASP A 127 0.23 14.13 2.91
C ASP A 127 0.28 14.06 4.44
N PHE A 128 -0.21 12.97 5.04
CA PHE A 128 -0.16 12.73 6.48
C PHE A 128 1.28 12.76 7.02
N ARG A 129 2.23 12.09 6.34
CA ARG A 129 3.65 12.10 6.73
C ARG A 129 4.24 13.51 6.65
N ALA A 130 3.95 14.24 5.58
CA ALA A 130 4.44 15.60 5.41
C ALA A 130 3.87 16.55 6.48
N THR A 131 2.58 16.46 6.79
CA THR A 131 1.96 17.30 7.83
C THR A 131 2.43 16.90 9.23
N LEU A 132 2.62 15.60 9.49
CA LEU A 132 3.23 15.08 10.72
C LEU A 132 4.62 15.67 10.98
N MET A 133 5.48 15.68 9.96
CA MET A 133 6.82 16.28 10.04
C MET A 133 6.75 17.78 10.31
N ASN A 134 5.89 18.51 9.59
CA ASN A 134 5.72 19.94 9.82
C ASN A 134 5.20 20.26 11.21
N VAL A 135 4.32 19.43 11.79
CA VAL A 135 3.88 19.58 13.18
C VAL A 135 5.06 19.39 14.14
N TYR A 136 5.90 18.38 13.91
CA TYR A 136 7.09 18.16 14.74
C TYR A 136 8.05 19.37 14.67
N LEU A 137 8.52 19.71 13.47
CA LEU A 137 9.49 20.80 13.26
C LEU A 137 8.96 22.14 13.76
N ALA A 138 7.66 22.41 13.62
CA ALA A 138 7.05 23.64 14.12
C ALA A 138 7.05 23.74 15.66
N ASN A 139 6.98 22.63 16.38
CA ASN A 139 7.07 22.63 17.84
C ASN A 139 8.53 22.59 18.35
N GLN A 140 9.50 22.19 17.51
CA GLN A 140 10.92 22.12 17.88
C GLN A 140 11.72 23.38 17.52
N ILE A 141 11.69 23.76 16.24
CA ILE A 141 12.67 24.68 15.62
C ILE A 141 12.12 26.10 15.54
N TRP A 142 10.80 26.25 15.51
CA TRP A 142 10.20 27.56 15.27
C TRP A 142 10.65 28.56 16.34
N ASP A 143 11.34 29.62 15.93
CA ASP A 143 11.80 30.67 16.84
C ASP A 143 10.73 31.77 17.03
N TRP A 144 10.57 32.26 18.26
CA TRP A 144 9.65 33.34 18.62
C TRP A 144 10.27 34.27 19.68
N PRO A 145 9.79 35.54 19.78
CA PRO A 145 10.29 36.48 20.79
C PRO A 145 10.17 35.91 22.21
N GLY A 146 11.31 35.73 22.88
CA GLY A 146 11.40 35.16 24.23
C GLY A 146 11.70 33.64 24.30
N ALA A 147 11.96 32.96 23.18
CA ALA A 147 12.52 31.61 23.20
C ALA A 147 14.01 31.64 23.58
N ASP A 148 14.45 30.68 24.41
CA ASP A 148 15.83 30.59 24.90
C ASP A 148 16.81 30.03 23.85
N ALA A 149 16.31 29.42 22.77
CA ALA A 149 17.09 28.65 21.81
C ALA A 149 16.95 29.18 20.38
N TRP A 150 18.12 29.32 19.73
CA TRP A 150 18.36 29.56 18.30
C TRP A 150 18.04 30.96 17.76
N TYR A 151 19.08 31.75 17.43
CA TYR A 151 19.02 33.09 16.80
C TYR A 151 17.82 33.95 17.22
N GLY A 152 17.39 33.81 18.48
CA GLY A 152 16.20 34.47 18.99
C GLY A 152 16.27 35.92 18.58
N ARG A 153 15.22 36.48 17.97
CA ARG A 153 15.16 37.89 17.55
C ARG A 153 15.68 38.77 18.70
N ALA A 154 16.98 39.04 18.68
CA ALA A 154 17.66 39.58 19.86
C ALA A 154 17.13 40.99 20.12
N GLU A 155 16.79 41.67 19.04
CA GLU A 155 16.07 42.94 18.97
C GLU A 155 14.74 42.99 19.76
N ASP A 156 14.04 41.86 19.96
CA ASP A 156 12.84 41.78 20.80
C ASP A 156 13.13 41.38 22.26
N ASN A 157 14.25 40.68 22.51
CA ASN A 157 14.69 40.25 23.84
C ASN A 157 15.49 41.31 24.61
N VAL A 158 15.96 42.36 23.91
CA VAL A 158 16.68 43.47 24.52
C VAL A 158 15.70 44.43 25.22
N PRO A 159 15.96 44.84 26.48
CA PRO A 159 15.15 45.84 27.16
C PRO A 159 15.02 47.11 26.33
N ARG A 160 13.86 47.77 26.41
CA ARG A 160 13.57 49.00 25.65
C ARG A 160 14.58 50.13 25.89
N GLU A 161 15.27 50.09 27.03
CA GLU A 161 16.36 50.99 27.44
C GLU A 161 17.65 50.81 26.62
N GLN A 162 17.87 49.63 26.03
CA GLN A 162 19.05 49.29 25.22
C GLN A 162 18.73 49.28 23.72
N GLY A 163 17.60 49.85 23.30
CA GLY A 163 17.20 49.96 21.89
C GLY A 163 16.40 48.78 21.34
N GLY A 164 16.03 47.80 22.17
CA GLY A 164 15.13 46.72 21.78
C GLY A 164 13.65 47.10 21.83
N HIS A 165 12.77 46.25 21.31
CA HIS A 165 11.32 46.45 21.41
C HIS A 165 10.76 46.22 22.83
N GLY A 166 11.55 45.61 23.71
CA GLY A 166 11.16 45.19 25.06
C GLY A 166 10.10 44.08 25.03
N LYS A 167 10.03 43.25 26.08
CA LYS A 167 8.94 42.29 26.25
C LYS A 167 7.60 43.02 26.09
N LYS A 168 6.80 42.67 25.08
CA LYS A 168 5.47 43.25 24.88
C LYS A 168 4.66 43.06 26.17
N LYS A 169 4.37 44.16 26.86
CA LYS A 169 3.45 44.19 28.01
C LYS A 169 2.11 43.61 27.57
N GLY A 170 1.82 42.38 27.98
CA GLY A 170 0.50 41.77 27.78
C GLY A 170 0.44 40.32 27.30
N SER A 171 1.56 39.62 27.04
CA SER A 171 1.48 38.17 26.85
C SER A 171 1.31 37.48 28.21
N PHE A 172 0.40 36.52 28.25
CA PHE A 172 -0.16 35.95 29.47
C PHE A 172 0.85 35.00 30.14
N LYS A 173 1.40 35.42 31.29
CA LYS A 173 2.19 34.66 32.30
C LYS A 173 3.55 34.11 31.87
N ASP A 174 4.59 34.47 32.63
CA ASP A 174 5.95 33.92 32.64
C ASP A 174 6.00 32.42 33.06
N THR A 175 5.26 31.55 32.37
CA THR A 175 5.37 30.11 32.59
C THR A 175 6.53 29.61 31.72
N PRO A 176 7.66 29.16 32.30
CA PRO A 176 8.76 28.67 31.49
C PRO A 176 8.30 27.46 30.68
N LEU A 177 8.71 27.38 29.41
CA LEU A 177 8.42 26.23 28.58
C LEU A 177 9.00 24.98 29.26
N PRO A 178 8.24 23.87 29.37
CA PRO A 178 8.79 22.65 29.94
C PRO A 178 10.04 22.22 29.15
N PRO A 179 11.16 21.87 29.81
CA PRO A 179 12.44 21.59 29.15
C PRO A 179 12.40 20.36 28.21
N GLN A 180 11.35 19.55 28.30
CA GLN A 180 11.13 18.36 27.46
C GLN A 180 9.91 18.53 26.54
N HIS A 181 9.42 19.76 26.30
CA HIS A 181 8.27 19.99 25.43
C HIS A 181 8.47 19.29 24.07
N GLY A 182 9.66 19.47 23.50
CA GLY A 182 10.04 18.87 22.24
C GLY A 182 9.95 17.35 22.21
N GLN A 183 10.59 16.69 23.19
CA GLN A 183 10.57 15.23 23.35
C GLN A 183 9.16 14.69 23.63
N ARG A 184 8.31 15.44 24.35
CA ARG A 184 6.91 15.06 24.58
C ARG A 184 6.09 15.11 23.30
N VAL A 185 6.28 16.14 22.47
CA VAL A 185 5.63 16.23 21.15
C VAL A 185 6.08 15.08 20.25
N PHE A 186 7.38 14.78 20.20
CA PHE A 186 7.91 13.60 19.52
C PHE A 186 7.18 12.31 19.95
N GLY A 187 7.13 12.06 21.27
CA GLY A 187 6.43 10.90 21.82
C GLY A 187 4.94 10.84 21.46
N LEU A 188 4.25 11.98 21.43
CA LEU A 188 2.85 12.05 20.99
C LEU A 188 2.69 11.72 19.51
N LEU A 189 3.60 12.20 18.65
CA LEU A 189 3.56 11.93 17.21
C LEU A 189 3.90 10.48 16.90
N VAL A 190 4.89 9.87 17.57
CA VAL A 190 5.17 8.43 17.45
C VAL A 190 3.95 7.60 17.85
N ARG A 191 3.31 7.92 18.98
CA ARG A 191 2.06 7.26 19.40
C ARG A 191 0.91 7.45 18.41
N LEU A 192 0.84 8.61 17.76
CA LEU A 192 -0.15 8.89 16.72
C LEU A 192 0.08 8.00 15.49
N VAL A 193 1.34 7.87 15.04
CA VAL A 193 1.73 6.98 13.93
C VAL A 193 1.42 5.52 14.26
N GLU A 194 1.75 5.05 15.48
CA GLU A 194 1.38 3.71 15.95
C GLU A 194 -0.14 3.47 15.93
N ALA A 195 -0.91 4.39 16.53
CA ALA A 195 -2.36 4.26 16.58
C ALA A 195 -3.00 4.27 15.17
N MET A 196 -2.46 5.08 14.26
CA MET A 196 -2.89 5.14 12.87
C MET A 196 -2.56 3.86 12.11
N GLN A 197 -1.36 3.31 12.27
CA GLN A 197 -0.95 2.04 11.66
C GLN A 197 -1.90 0.91 12.08
N GLU A 198 -2.11 0.74 13.39
CA GLU A 198 -3.00 -0.29 13.94
C GLU A 198 -4.43 -0.09 13.42
N LEU A 199 -4.92 1.14 13.43
CA LEU A 199 -6.25 1.47 12.93
C LEU A 199 -6.41 1.11 11.46
N LEU A 200 -5.43 1.38 10.60
CA LEU A 200 -5.50 1.06 9.17
C LEU A 200 -5.47 -0.45 8.91
N LEU A 201 -4.76 -1.23 9.74
CA LEU A 201 -4.67 -2.69 9.63
C LEU A 201 -5.92 -3.44 10.13
N VAL A 202 -6.80 -2.79 10.91
CA VAL A 202 -8.06 -3.43 11.36
C VAL A 202 -8.83 -4.03 10.18
N PRO A 203 -9.34 -5.29 10.30
CA PRO A 203 -10.08 -5.96 9.23
C PRO A 203 -11.30 -5.19 8.74
N ARG A 204 -11.74 -5.51 7.51
CA ARG A 204 -12.84 -4.78 6.85
C ARG A 204 -14.21 -5.02 7.48
N ARG A 205 -15.03 -3.98 7.48
CA ARG A 205 -16.50 -4.06 7.64
C ARG A 205 -17.26 -4.30 6.32
N GLY A 206 -18.45 -4.90 6.42
CA GLY A 206 -19.46 -4.96 5.35
C GLY A 206 -19.28 -6.07 4.31
N ARG A 207 -18.62 -7.18 4.64
CA ARG A 207 -18.64 -8.34 3.72
C ARG A 207 -20.11 -8.72 3.49
N SER A 208 -20.53 -9.06 2.26
CA SER A 208 -21.95 -9.36 2.00
C SER A 208 -22.51 -10.40 2.97
N ARG A 209 -21.69 -11.39 3.37
CA ARG A 209 -22.08 -12.39 4.38
C ARG A 209 -22.45 -11.81 5.76
N GLN A 210 -21.83 -10.71 6.18
CA GLN A 210 -22.09 -10.03 7.45
C GLN A 210 -23.39 -9.19 7.39
N GLU A 211 -23.83 -8.82 6.18
CA GLU A 211 -25.07 -8.07 5.97
C GLU A 211 -26.28 -9.02 5.91
N PHE A 212 -26.13 -10.19 5.28
CA PHE A 212 -27.23 -11.13 5.06
C PHE A 212 -27.36 -12.25 6.10
N PHE A 213 -26.27 -12.71 6.73
CA PHE A 213 -26.31 -13.81 7.69
C PHE A 213 -26.12 -13.31 9.13
N THR A 214 -27.19 -13.36 9.92
CA THR A 214 -27.22 -12.94 11.34
C THR A 214 -26.36 -13.83 12.26
N CYS A 215 -26.10 -15.08 11.87
CA CYS A 215 -25.23 -15.99 12.63
C CYS A 215 -23.74 -15.61 12.62
N VAL A 216 -23.32 -14.67 11.75
CA VAL A 216 -21.93 -14.14 11.66
C VAL A 216 -21.79 -12.79 12.40
N SER A 217 -22.78 -12.41 13.22
CA SER A 217 -22.81 -11.15 13.98
C SER A 217 -21.56 -10.80 14.82
N PRO A 218 -20.87 -11.74 15.52
CA PRO A 218 -19.76 -11.34 16.39
C PRO A 218 -18.56 -10.80 15.61
N GLU A 219 -18.25 -11.29 14.40
CA GLU A 219 -17.15 -10.76 13.59
C GLU A 219 -17.37 -9.28 13.26
N LYS A 220 -18.61 -8.90 12.90
CA LYS A 220 -18.98 -7.53 12.56
C LYS A 220 -18.83 -6.60 13.77
N GLU A 221 -19.39 -6.99 14.90
CA GLU A 221 -19.36 -6.18 16.13
C GLU A 221 -17.93 -5.99 16.64
N MET A 222 -17.10 -7.05 16.62
CA MET A 222 -15.68 -6.97 17.00
C MET A 222 -14.88 -6.01 16.12
N VAL A 223 -15.15 -6.00 14.81
CA VAL A 223 -14.50 -5.07 13.87
C VAL A 223 -14.94 -3.64 14.14
N GLU A 224 -16.24 -3.40 14.33
CA GLU A 224 -16.78 -2.07 14.62
C GLU A 224 -16.23 -1.50 15.94
N ASP A 225 -16.15 -2.32 16.99
CA ASP A 225 -15.56 -1.93 18.27
C ASP A 225 -14.05 -1.60 18.15
N ALA A 226 -13.28 -2.42 17.43
CA ALA A 226 -11.87 -2.15 17.18
C ALA A 226 -11.64 -0.85 16.39
N GLU A 227 -12.46 -0.60 15.37
CA GLU A 227 -12.43 0.62 14.57
C GLU A 227 -12.76 1.87 15.41
N LEU A 228 -13.78 1.81 16.26
CA LEU A 228 -14.15 2.90 17.16
C LEU A 228 -13.06 3.18 18.22
N LYS A 229 -12.47 2.13 18.79
CA LYS A 229 -11.36 2.24 19.75
C LYS A 229 -10.15 2.94 19.12
N GLY A 230 -9.73 2.50 17.94
CA GLY A 230 -8.60 3.10 17.22
C GLY A 230 -8.88 4.55 16.83
N ARG A 231 -10.07 4.86 16.30
CA ARG A 231 -10.49 6.24 15.99
C ARG A 231 -10.45 7.13 17.24
N SER A 232 -10.99 6.66 18.36
CA SER A 232 -10.99 7.41 19.63
C SER A 232 -9.57 7.69 20.11
N ALA A 233 -8.66 6.72 19.99
CA ALA A 233 -7.25 6.90 20.36
C ALA A 233 -6.56 7.98 19.53
N VAL A 234 -6.72 7.94 18.20
CA VAL A 234 -6.16 8.93 17.28
C VAL A 234 -6.69 10.34 17.58
N LEU A 235 -8.01 10.50 17.73
CA LEU A 235 -8.61 11.80 18.05
C LEU A 235 -8.15 12.35 19.41
N LYS A 236 -7.98 11.49 20.41
CA LYS A 236 -7.42 11.89 21.72
C LYS A 236 -5.98 12.38 21.59
N LEU A 237 -5.15 11.73 20.77
CA LEU A 237 -3.76 12.14 20.51
C LEU A 237 -3.70 13.46 19.75
N LEU A 238 -4.52 13.64 18.70
CA LEU A 238 -4.67 14.91 17.98
C LEU A 238 -5.11 16.04 18.92
N GLY A 239 -6.04 15.77 19.84
CA GLY A 239 -6.44 16.73 20.88
C GLY A 239 -5.31 17.09 21.85
N ARG A 240 -4.39 16.17 22.16
CA ARG A 240 -3.19 16.44 22.96
C ARG A 240 -2.17 17.30 22.20
N LEU A 241 -2.03 17.12 20.89
CA LEU A 241 -1.17 17.98 20.06
C LEU A 241 -1.64 19.43 20.06
N HIS A 242 -2.95 19.67 20.00
CA HIS A 242 -3.47 21.05 20.14
C HIS A 242 -3.13 21.66 21.50
N ARG A 243 -3.13 20.86 22.58
CA ARG A 243 -2.70 21.33 23.90
C ARG A 243 -1.21 21.64 23.96
N ALA A 244 -0.37 20.95 23.20
CA ALA A 244 1.04 21.29 23.08
C ALA A 244 1.22 22.70 22.50
N THR A 245 0.46 23.08 21.47
CA THR A 245 0.46 24.47 20.98
C THR A 245 0.00 25.47 22.04
N GLU A 246 -0.95 25.09 22.91
CA GLU A 246 -1.37 25.96 24.02
C GLU A 246 -0.28 26.11 25.10
N GLU A 247 0.58 25.10 25.32
CA GLU A 247 1.77 25.23 26.16
C GLU A 247 2.76 26.26 25.57
N LEU A 248 2.99 26.24 24.26
CA LEU A 248 3.82 27.23 23.57
C LEU A 248 3.26 28.65 23.74
N LYS A 249 1.94 28.83 23.60
CA LYS A 249 1.27 30.11 23.85
C LYS A 249 1.42 30.57 25.29
N ALA A 250 1.29 29.65 26.25
CA ALA A 250 1.47 29.94 27.67
C ALA A 250 2.93 30.28 28.04
N ALA A 251 3.89 29.84 27.23
CA ALA A 251 5.31 30.20 27.35
C ALA A 251 5.66 31.53 26.66
N GLY A 252 4.71 32.19 26.01
CA GLY A 252 4.89 33.52 25.41
C GLY A 252 4.88 33.56 23.89
N MET A 253 4.64 32.44 23.19
CA MET A 253 4.53 32.43 21.73
C MET A 253 3.40 33.37 21.25
N PRO A 254 3.67 34.27 20.29
CA PRO A 254 2.67 35.13 19.67
C PRO A 254 1.49 34.35 19.07
N ALA A 255 0.28 34.90 19.22
CA ALA A 255 -0.93 34.27 18.71
C ALA A 255 -0.90 33.96 17.20
N ASN A 256 -0.21 34.80 16.41
CA ASN A 256 -0.08 34.63 14.97
C ASN A 256 0.74 33.40 14.59
N GLU A 257 1.80 33.09 15.34
CA GLU A 257 2.67 31.94 15.11
C GLU A 257 2.00 30.66 15.61
N ALA A 258 1.42 30.70 16.82
CA ALA A 258 0.63 29.60 17.35
C ALA A 258 -0.57 29.22 16.46
N SER A 259 -1.19 30.21 15.80
CA SER A 259 -2.25 29.97 14.82
C SER A 259 -1.77 29.14 13.62
N ARG A 260 -0.51 29.29 13.20
CA ARG A 260 0.08 28.49 12.09
C ARG A 260 0.34 27.05 12.52
N ILE A 261 0.85 26.85 13.74
CA ILE A 261 1.01 25.50 14.31
C ILE A 261 -0.35 24.79 14.42
N ASN A 262 -1.37 25.51 14.89
CA ASN A 262 -2.74 24.98 14.93
C ASN A 262 -3.32 24.69 13.54
N GLN A 263 -2.90 25.42 12.50
CA GLN A 263 -3.25 25.11 11.12
C GLN A 263 -2.63 23.77 10.67
N TYR A 264 -1.38 23.49 11.04
CA TYR A 264 -0.76 22.19 10.78
C TYR A 264 -1.46 21.05 11.52
N ASN A 265 -1.84 21.26 12.78
CA ASN A 265 -2.65 20.30 13.52
C ASN A 265 -4.01 20.04 12.85
N MET A 266 -4.66 21.08 12.31
CA MET A 266 -5.90 20.95 11.54
C MET A 266 -5.69 20.17 10.24
N PHE A 267 -4.60 20.40 9.53
CA PHE A 267 -4.25 19.61 8.34
C PHE A 267 -3.98 18.14 8.68
N LEU A 268 -3.27 17.86 9.78
CA LEU A 268 -3.05 16.50 10.26
C LEU A 268 -4.37 15.79 10.61
N CYS A 269 -5.31 16.49 11.27
CA CYS A 269 -6.67 15.99 11.50
C CYS A 269 -7.41 15.70 10.19
N ARG A 270 -7.30 16.58 9.20
CA ARG A 270 -7.93 16.42 7.88
C ARG A 270 -7.35 15.20 7.16
N ASP A 271 -6.04 15.01 7.20
CA ASP A 271 -5.37 13.90 6.53
C ASP A 271 -5.73 12.57 7.22
N PHE A 272 -5.88 12.57 8.55
CA PHE A 272 -6.49 11.46 9.28
C PHE A 272 -7.91 11.15 8.79
N GLU A 273 -8.82 12.13 8.72
CA GLU A 273 -10.21 11.88 8.28
C GLU A 273 -10.28 11.42 6.81
N ARG A 274 -9.34 11.87 5.96
CA ARG A 274 -9.18 11.36 4.58
C ARG A 274 -8.81 9.88 4.57
N LEU A 275 -7.78 9.49 5.32
CA LEU A 275 -7.35 8.09 5.45
C LEU A 275 -8.46 7.22 6.05
N TRP A 276 -9.15 7.73 7.07
CA TRP A 276 -10.32 7.10 7.66
C TRP A 276 -11.42 6.89 6.62
N SER A 277 -11.70 7.89 5.78
CA SER A 277 -12.71 7.78 4.71
C SER A 277 -12.34 6.69 3.71
N PHE A 278 -11.06 6.60 3.31
CA PHE A 278 -10.58 5.51 2.46
C PHE A 278 -10.69 4.15 3.13
N LYS A 279 -10.52 4.04 4.45
CA LYS A 279 -10.74 2.77 5.16
C LYS A 279 -12.23 2.40 5.22
N THR A 280 -13.07 3.38 5.52
CA THR A 280 -14.46 3.23 5.96
C THR A 280 -15.45 3.06 4.81
N TYR A 281 -15.25 3.81 3.72
CA TYR A 281 -16.11 3.84 2.55
C TYR A 281 -15.39 3.25 1.33
N ARG A 282 -16.09 2.43 0.56
CA ARG A 282 -15.51 1.64 -0.54
C ARG A 282 -16.42 1.48 -1.74
N THR A 283 -15.87 0.87 -2.80
CA THR A 283 -16.63 0.46 -3.97
C THR A 283 -17.81 -0.46 -3.57
N PRO A 284 -18.94 -0.37 -4.30
CA PRO A 284 -20.18 -1.01 -3.87
C PRO A 284 -20.09 -2.55 -3.87
N THR A 285 -20.45 -3.17 -2.74
CA THR A 285 -20.49 -4.63 -2.54
C THR A 285 -21.40 -5.35 -3.55
N THR A 286 -22.42 -4.66 -4.07
CA THR A 286 -23.37 -5.17 -5.05
C THR A 286 -22.68 -5.62 -6.34
N LEU A 287 -21.79 -4.79 -6.90
CA LEU A 287 -21.11 -5.09 -8.17
C LEU A 287 -20.29 -6.38 -8.06
N ARG A 288 -19.53 -6.53 -6.98
CA ARG A 288 -18.76 -7.75 -6.69
C ARG A 288 -19.65 -8.98 -6.58
N SER A 289 -20.78 -8.85 -5.90
CA SER A 289 -21.71 -9.96 -5.68
C SER A 289 -22.34 -10.41 -7.00
N VAL A 290 -22.72 -9.47 -7.86
CA VAL A 290 -23.20 -9.74 -9.23
C VAL A 290 -22.12 -10.43 -10.06
N CYS A 291 -20.91 -9.87 -10.15
CA CYS A 291 -19.82 -10.48 -10.94
C CYS A 291 -19.48 -11.89 -10.46
N ARG A 292 -19.44 -12.14 -9.14
CA ARG A 292 -19.15 -13.47 -8.58
C ARG A 292 -20.19 -14.50 -9.00
N VAL A 293 -21.48 -14.17 -8.93
CA VAL A 293 -22.55 -15.08 -9.35
C VAL A 293 -22.53 -15.29 -10.86
N SER A 294 -22.35 -14.21 -11.64
CA SER A 294 -22.34 -14.31 -13.10
C SER A 294 -21.18 -15.16 -13.62
N ILE A 295 -19.98 -15.08 -13.02
CA ILE A 295 -18.83 -15.94 -13.38
C ILE A 295 -19.15 -17.42 -13.10
N GLN A 296 -19.92 -17.73 -12.06
CA GLN A 296 -20.31 -19.11 -11.75
C GLN A 296 -21.32 -19.70 -12.75
N VAL A 297 -22.27 -18.88 -13.21
CA VAL A 297 -23.31 -19.29 -14.18
C VAL A 297 -22.77 -19.34 -15.61
N PHE A 298 -21.75 -18.53 -15.89
CA PHE A 298 -21.20 -18.33 -17.22
C PHE A 298 -20.83 -19.61 -18.00
N PRO A 299 -20.10 -20.59 -17.42
CA PRO A 299 -19.68 -21.77 -18.17
C PRO A 299 -20.87 -22.62 -18.64
N PHE A 300 -21.99 -22.60 -17.90
CA PHE A 300 -23.22 -23.29 -18.27
C PHE A 300 -23.87 -22.66 -19.50
N PHE A 301 -23.96 -21.32 -19.54
CA PHE A 301 -24.53 -20.61 -20.68
C PHE A 301 -23.73 -20.82 -21.98
N PHE A 302 -22.40 -20.94 -21.90
CA PHE A 302 -21.53 -21.17 -23.05
C PHE A 302 -21.35 -22.66 -23.41
N GLY A 303 -22.03 -23.58 -22.73
CA GLY A 303 -22.02 -25.02 -23.05
C GLY A 303 -22.27 -25.35 -24.53
N PRO A 304 -23.31 -24.79 -25.19
CA PRO A 304 -23.58 -25.00 -26.61
C PRO A 304 -22.44 -24.58 -27.55
N TYR A 305 -21.67 -23.57 -27.16
CA TYR A 305 -20.52 -23.09 -27.92
C TYR A 305 -19.34 -24.05 -27.82
N TYR A 306 -19.05 -24.57 -26.63
CA TYR A 306 -18.01 -25.59 -26.47
C TYR A 306 -18.37 -26.88 -27.21
N LEU A 307 -19.65 -27.23 -27.27
CA LEU A 307 -20.14 -28.36 -28.08
C LEU A 307 -20.00 -28.08 -29.57
N HIS A 308 -20.27 -26.84 -30.01
CA HIS A 308 -20.00 -26.41 -31.38
C HIS A 308 -18.54 -26.65 -31.74
N LEU A 309 -17.57 -26.20 -30.93
CA LEU A 309 -16.14 -26.42 -31.16
C LEU A 309 -15.75 -27.90 -31.37
N ILE A 310 -16.48 -28.83 -30.75
CA ILE A 310 -16.26 -30.28 -30.95
C ILE A 310 -16.79 -30.74 -32.32
N LYS A 311 -17.91 -30.16 -32.79
CA LYS A 311 -18.69 -30.60 -33.95
C LYS A 311 -18.45 -29.84 -35.27
N THR A 312 -18.00 -28.58 -35.27
CA THR A 312 -17.99 -27.67 -36.45
C THR A 312 -17.18 -28.15 -37.67
N TYR A 313 -16.41 -29.24 -37.58
CA TYR A 313 -15.54 -29.69 -38.67
C TYR A 313 -15.67 -31.18 -38.96
N SER A 314 -16.90 -31.68 -39.03
CA SER A 314 -17.20 -33.09 -39.38
C SER A 314 -18.05 -33.21 -40.66
N PRO A 315 -17.53 -32.89 -41.87
CA PRO A 315 -18.22 -33.21 -43.12
C PRO A 315 -17.95 -34.65 -43.61
N ASP A 316 -16.86 -35.30 -43.19
CA ASP A 316 -16.49 -36.63 -43.70
C ASP A 316 -16.60 -37.72 -42.63
N SER A 317 -17.17 -38.85 -43.03
CA SER A 317 -17.68 -39.95 -42.20
C SER A 317 -16.63 -40.79 -41.45
N ASP A 318 -15.34 -40.49 -41.58
CA ASP A 318 -14.24 -41.28 -41.00
C ASP A 318 -13.45 -40.46 -39.95
N VAL A 319 -14.14 -39.80 -39.03
CA VAL A 319 -13.46 -39.16 -37.89
C VAL A 319 -12.96 -40.25 -36.94
N THR A 320 -11.64 -40.37 -36.82
CA THR A 320 -11.01 -41.29 -35.86
C THR A 320 -11.39 -40.90 -34.43
N ASP A 321 -11.79 -41.87 -33.60
CA ASP A 321 -12.14 -41.66 -32.18
C ASP A 321 -11.10 -40.83 -31.40
N SER A 322 -9.83 -40.94 -31.79
CA SER A 322 -8.74 -40.16 -31.21
C SER A 322 -8.92 -38.65 -31.41
N ILE A 323 -9.34 -38.19 -32.59
CA ILE A 323 -9.50 -36.76 -32.91
C ILE A 323 -10.63 -36.15 -32.07
N LEU A 324 -11.75 -36.86 -31.93
CA LEU A 324 -12.87 -36.43 -31.07
C LEU A 324 -12.45 -36.29 -29.60
N ARG A 325 -11.63 -37.23 -29.09
CA ARG A 325 -11.08 -37.15 -27.73
C ARG A 325 -10.22 -35.90 -27.53
N HIS A 326 -9.31 -35.59 -28.46
CA HIS A 326 -8.47 -34.39 -28.36
C HIS A 326 -9.28 -33.09 -28.43
N ARG A 327 -10.30 -33.02 -29.30
CA ARG A 327 -11.21 -31.86 -29.38
C ARG A 327 -12.02 -31.66 -28.11
N PHE A 328 -12.50 -32.75 -27.51
CA PHE A 328 -13.21 -32.72 -26.24
C PHE A 328 -12.32 -32.22 -25.10
N ILE A 329 -11.08 -32.74 -25.00
CA ILE A 329 -10.10 -32.28 -24.02
C ILE A 329 -9.81 -30.79 -24.22
N PHE A 330 -9.61 -30.36 -25.47
CA PHE A 330 -9.40 -28.94 -25.80
C PHE A 330 -10.57 -28.06 -25.36
N ALA A 331 -11.82 -28.46 -25.65
CA ALA A 331 -13.00 -27.72 -25.23
C ALA A 331 -13.12 -27.60 -23.70
N CYS A 332 -12.81 -28.67 -22.96
CA CYS A 332 -12.77 -28.65 -21.49
C CYS A 332 -11.66 -27.73 -20.97
N LEU A 333 -10.44 -27.84 -21.51
CA LEU A 333 -9.31 -27.00 -21.13
C LEU A 333 -9.59 -25.52 -21.44
N PHE A 334 -10.19 -25.22 -22.59
CA PHE A 334 -10.55 -23.86 -22.97
C PHE A 334 -11.64 -23.27 -22.07
N SER A 335 -12.66 -24.06 -21.72
CA SER A 335 -13.69 -23.67 -20.75
C SER A 335 -13.10 -23.41 -19.36
N CYS A 336 -12.19 -24.27 -18.89
CA CYS A 336 -11.49 -24.07 -17.61
C CYS A 336 -10.58 -22.84 -17.64
N LEU A 337 -9.83 -22.63 -18.73
CA LEU A 337 -8.90 -21.51 -18.88
C LEU A 337 -9.63 -20.18 -18.84
N THR A 338 -10.70 -20.03 -19.64
CA THR A 338 -11.52 -18.81 -19.70
C THR A 338 -12.17 -18.51 -18.34
N SER A 339 -12.73 -19.53 -17.70
CA SER A 339 -13.40 -19.37 -16.41
C SER A 339 -12.41 -19.06 -15.28
N THR A 340 -11.24 -19.72 -15.26
CA THR A 340 -10.17 -19.43 -14.30
C THR A 340 -9.60 -18.02 -14.50
N THR A 341 -9.48 -17.56 -15.75
CA THR A 341 -9.05 -16.18 -16.06
C THR A 341 -10.04 -15.15 -15.50
N LEU A 342 -11.34 -15.37 -15.66
CA LEU A 342 -12.36 -14.48 -15.10
C LEU A 342 -12.32 -14.45 -13.56
N VAL A 343 -12.10 -15.60 -12.91
CA VAL A 343 -11.91 -15.64 -11.45
C VAL A 343 -10.65 -14.89 -11.02
N ALA A 344 -9.54 -15.06 -11.75
CA ALA A 344 -8.30 -14.32 -11.48
C ALA A 344 -8.53 -12.80 -11.55
N LEU A 345 -9.23 -12.32 -12.59
CA LEU A 345 -9.59 -10.89 -12.73
C LEU A 345 -10.48 -10.41 -11.58
N LEU A 346 -11.47 -11.20 -11.16
CA LEU A 346 -12.29 -10.87 -9.99
C LEU A 346 -11.43 -10.79 -8.72
N ASN A 347 -10.49 -11.71 -8.53
CA ASN A 347 -9.62 -11.72 -7.36
C ASN A 347 -8.66 -10.53 -7.33
N VAL A 348 -8.15 -10.09 -8.48
CA VAL A 348 -7.40 -8.83 -8.60
C VAL A 348 -8.26 -7.64 -8.16
N ALA A 349 -9.49 -7.53 -8.69
CA ALA A 349 -10.41 -6.46 -8.30
C ALA A 349 -10.66 -6.43 -6.77
N VAL A 350 -10.78 -7.61 -6.16
CA VAL A 350 -11.04 -7.77 -4.71
C VAL A 350 -9.79 -7.50 -3.88
N ALA A 351 -8.60 -7.84 -4.37
CA ALA A 351 -7.34 -7.54 -3.71
C ALA A 351 -7.11 -6.03 -3.62
N LEU A 352 -7.38 -5.30 -4.71
CA LEU A 352 -7.22 -3.84 -4.82
C LEU A 352 -8.31 -3.04 -4.11
N GLU A 353 -9.47 -3.64 -3.86
CA GLU A 353 -10.61 -2.98 -3.23
C GLU A 353 -10.29 -2.39 -1.84
N ASN A 354 -9.44 -3.08 -1.06
CA ASN A 354 -8.95 -2.58 0.21
C ASN A 354 -7.47 -2.20 0.08
N PRO A 355 -7.15 -0.89 -0.01
CA PRO A 355 -5.77 -0.45 -0.19
C PRO A 355 -4.86 -0.78 1.00
N PHE A 356 -5.42 -1.05 2.18
CA PHE A 356 -4.69 -1.30 3.43
C PHE A 356 -4.66 -2.78 3.84
N ARG A 357 -4.99 -3.71 2.93
CA ARG A 357 -5.00 -5.13 3.25
C ARG A 357 -3.57 -5.65 3.48
N PRO A 358 -3.26 -6.30 4.61
CA PRO A 358 -1.95 -6.91 4.81
C PRO A 358 -1.75 -8.12 3.90
N GLY A 359 -0.51 -8.35 3.48
CA GLY A 359 -0.09 -9.56 2.74
C GLY A 359 -0.53 -9.62 1.27
N SER A 360 -1.04 -8.54 0.69
CA SER A 360 -1.31 -8.45 -0.75
C SER A 360 -0.18 -7.69 -1.45
N THR A 361 0.22 -8.16 -2.64
CA THR A 361 1.33 -7.60 -3.42
C THR A 361 1.05 -6.19 -3.91
N ASP A 362 -0.20 -5.93 -4.31
CA ASP A 362 -0.60 -4.69 -4.98
C ASP A 362 -1.19 -3.65 -4.03
N THR A 363 -1.25 -3.94 -2.73
CA THR A 363 -1.77 -3.02 -1.71
C THR A 363 -0.66 -2.17 -1.11
N ILE A 364 -1.05 -1.13 -0.39
CA ILE A 364 -0.08 -0.28 0.29
C ILE A 364 0.55 -1.09 1.43
N ARG A 365 1.88 -1.10 1.50
CA ARG A 365 2.63 -1.74 2.60
C ARG A 365 2.61 -0.82 3.82
N VAL A 366 1.45 -0.77 4.49
CA VAL A 366 1.16 0.15 5.60
C VAL A 366 2.26 0.11 6.66
N GLN A 367 2.75 -1.08 7.04
CA GLN A 367 3.82 -1.20 8.03
C GLN A 367 5.11 -0.50 7.59
N GLU A 368 5.50 -0.63 6.31
CA GLU A 368 6.70 0.02 5.76
C GLU A 368 6.50 1.53 5.67
N GLU A 369 5.37 2.00 5.17
CA GLU A 369 5.09 3.44 5.04
C GLU A 369 5.04 4.16 6.40
N PHE A 370 4.45 3.51 7.42
CA PHE A 370 4.41 4.06 8.78
C PHE A 370 5.74 3.88 9.51
N GLN A 371 6.56 2.89 9.13
CA GLN A 371 7.93 2.79 9.58
C GLN A 371 8.77 3.96 9.05
N LEU A 372 8.63 4.32 7.77
CA LEU A 372 9.26 5.52 7.21
C LEU A 372 8.84 6.80 7.93
N CYS A 373 7.59 6.89 8.41
CA CYS A 373 7.13 8.03 9.22
C CYS A 373 7.86 8.10 10.57
N ARG A 374 8.09 6.95 11.22
CA ARG A 374 8.84 6.88 12.50
C ARG A 374 10.31 7.21 12.29
N GLU A 375 10.93 6.63 11.26
CA GLU A 375 12.34 6.88 10.91
C GLU A 375 12.55 8.36 10.59
N ALA A 376 11.68 8.97 9.78
CA ALA A 376 11.77 10.40 9.50
C ALA A 376 11.68 11.25 10.79
N LEU A 377 10.74 10.95 11.69
CA LEU A 377 10.65 11.66 12.98
C LEU A 377 11.90 11.47 13.84
N GLN A 378 12.50 10.26 13.83
CA GLN A 378 13.71 9.94 14.57
C GLN A 378 14.92 10.69 14.00
N GLU A 379 15.08 10.70 12.69
CA GLU A 379 16.11 11.47 11.99
C GLU A 379 15.99 12.95 12.32
N ALA A 380 14.78 13.53 12.22
CA ALA A 380 14.54 14.93 12.58
C ALA A 380 14.78 15.25 14.06
N MET A 381 14.71 14.24 14.96
CA MET A 381 15.06 14.42 16.37
C MET A 381 16.58 14.37 16.59
N GLN A 382 17.30 13.57 15.81
CA GLN A 382 18.76 13.43 15.89
C GLN A 382 19.47 14.63 15.26
N ASP A 383 18.96 15.13 14.13
CA ASP A 383 19.49 16.28 13.38
C ASP A 383 19.34 17.62 14.13
N GLN A 384 18.69 17.62 15.31
CA GLN A 384 18.43 18.83 16.10
C GLN A 384 19.72 19.54 16.56
N GLU A 385 20.81 18.80 16.78
CA GLU A 385 22.06 19.35 17.30
C GLU A 385 22.96 19.93 16.19
N GLU A 386 22.68 19.62 14.93
CA GLU A 386 23.47 20.07 13.78
C GLU A 386 23.03 21.45 13.30
N ALA A 387 23.99 22.25 12.82
CA ALA A 387 23.70 23.56 12.27
C ALA A 387 23.39 23.48 10.77
N TRP A 388 22.43 24.28 10.27
CA TRP A 388 22.00 24.24 8.86
C TRP A 388 23.13 24.46 7.82
N TYR A 389 24.24 25.08 8.22
CA TYR A 389 25.40 25.37 7.38
C TYR A 389 26.49 24.30 7.47
N GLU A 390 26.34 23.31 8.35
CA GLU A 390 27.25 22.17 8.43
C GLU A 390 27.07 21.30 7.18
N ARG A 391 28.18 20.71 6.73
CA ARG A 391 28.16 19.87 5.54
C ARG A 391 27.56 18.52 5.90
N PHE A 392 26.43 18.21 5.28
CA PHE A 392 25.85 16.87 5.35
C PHE A 392 26.65 15.89 4.49
N GLU A 393 27.31 14.91 5.12
CA GLU A 393 28.06 13.88 4.41
C GLU A 393 27.17 12.68 4.09
N PHE A 394 27.07 12.34 2.81
CA PHE A 394 26.26 11.20 2.39
C PHE A 394 27.04 9.89 2.52
N GLU A 395 26.47 8.87 3.17
CA GLU A 395 27.10 7.55 3.31
C GLU A 395 27.53 6.93 1.97
N TRP A 396 26.77 7.17 0.91
CA TRP A 396 27.06 6.63 -0.42
C TRP A 396 28.16 7.38 -1.18
N GLU A 397 28.62 8.54 -0.69
CA GLU A 397 29.81 9.22 -1.24
C GLU A 397 31.10 8.53 -0.79
N VAL A 398 31.11 7.95 0.43
CA VAL A 398 32.27 7.26 1.02
C VAL A 398 32.62 5.97 0.26
N LEU A 399 31.62 5.31 -0.32
CA LEU A 399 31.79 4.06 -1.08
C LEU A 399 32.63 4.21 -2.37
N ARG A 400 33.06 5.43 -2.76
CA ARG A 400 33.71 5.69 -4.05
C ARG A 400 35.14 6.29 -4.03
N SER A 401 35.86 6.30 -2.91
CA SER A 401 37.24 6.86 -2.85
C SER A 401 38.30 5.80 -2.52
N PRO A 402 39.56 5.92 -3.00
CA PRO A 402 40.05 5.90 -4.37
C PRO A 402 40.90 4.62 -4.61
N GLY A 403 40.53 3.82 -5.60
CA GLY A 403 41.19 2.54 -5.91
C GLY A 403 40.49 1.71 -6.97
N ASP A 404 39.25 2.07 -7.32
CA ASP A 404 38.49 1.47 -8.42
C ASP A 404 38.77 2.15 -9.77
N ASP A 405 39.91 2.84 -9.89
CA ASP A 405 40.59 3.11 -11.17
C ASP A 405 41.23 1.80 -11.67
N GLY A 406 40.43 0.75 -11.76
CA GLY A 406 40.79 -0.58 -12.23
C GLY A 406 40.35 -0.74 -13.68
N SER A 407 41.16 -0.21 -14.60
CA SER A 407 41.21 -0.59 -16.02
C SER A 407 39.86 -0.62 -16.76
N THR A 408 39.43 0.54 -17.28
CA THR A 408 38.91 0.56 -18.64
C THR A 408 40.08 0.29 -19.59
N SER A 409 40.45 -0.98 -19.73
CA SER A 409 41.21 -1.45 -20.89
C SER A 409 40.24 -2.23 -21.77
N ASP A 410 39.98 -1.66 -22.94
CA ASP A 410 39.72 -2.28 -24.24
C ASP A 410 39.43 -3.80 -24.30
N GLY A 411 38.40 -4.16 -25.07
CA GLY A 411 38.25 -5.53 -25.58
C GLY A 411 36.85 -5.94 -26.03
N ASP A 412 36.49 -5.53 -27.25
CA ASP A 412 35.78 -6.26 -28.31
C ASP A 412 34.37 -6.89 -28.14
N ALA A 413 33.56 -6.57 -29.16
CA ALA A 413 32.44 -7.29 -29.79
C ALA A 413 31.07 -7.35 -29.10
#